data_AF-A0A1Q6UK06-F1
#
_entry.id   AF-A0A1Q6UK06-F1
#
_cell.length_a   1.000
_cell.length_b   1.000
_cell.length_c   1.000
_cell.angle_alpha   90.00
_cell.angle_beta   90.00
_cell.angle_gamma   90.00
#
_symmetry.space_group_name_H-M   'P 1'
#
loop_
_entity.id
_entity.type
_entity.pdbx_description
1 polymer ?
#
loop_
_entity_poly.entity_id
_entity_poly.type
_entity_poly.pdbx_seq_one_letter_code
_entity_poly.pdbx_strand_id
1 'polypeptide(L)'
;MLRRAALLQLEAAFPAGLSPSVVLEGLRLSGFECDLRELGRELEYLRQKGLVELRPSRISPSSVRASLTCEGADYLESGEF
;
A
#
# COMPACT_ATOMS: atom_id res chain seq x y z
N MET A 1 5.17 -11.76 3.17
CA MET A 1 5.17 -11.62 1.71
C MET A 1 4.20 -10.57 1.19
N LEU A 2 2.88 -10.68 1.45
CA LEU A 2 1.87 -9.74 0.90
C LEU A 2 2.14 -8.25 1.24
N ARG A 3 2.51 -7.95 2.50
CA ARG A 3 2.88 -6.60 2.95
C ARG A 3 3.99 -5.97 2.12
N ARG A 4 5.08 -6.73 1.93
CA ARG A 4 6.25 -6.27 1.16
C ARG A 4 5.87 -6.01 -0.30
N ALA A 5 5.08 -6.89 -0.90
CA ALA A 5 4.60 -6.69 -2.27
C ALA A 5 3.74 -5.43 -2.38
N ALA A 6 2.85 -5.18 -1.41
CA ALA A 6 2.06 -3.95 -1.36
C ALA A 6 2.95 -2.70 -1.21
N LEU A 7 3.98 -2.74 -0.36
CA LEU A 7 4.94 -1.65 -0.22
C LEU A 7 5.69 -1.37 -1.53
N LEU A 8 6.19 -2.41 -2.23
CA LEU A 8 6.86 -2.25 -3.53
C LEU A 8 5.94 -1.65 -4.61
N GLN A 9 4.66 -2.01 -4.60
CA GLN A 9 3.68 -1.40 -5.51
C GLN A 9 3.49 0.10 -5.22
N LEU A 10 3.48 0.47 -3.95
CA LEU A 10 3.33 1.87 -3.52
C LEU A 10 4.62 2.66 -3.74
N GLU A 11 5.78 2.03 -3.60
CA GLU A 11 7.10 2.59 -3.95
C GLU A 11 7.16 2.98 -5.42
N ALA A 12 6.71 2.09 -6.32
CA ALA A 12 6.68 2.38 -7.76
C ALA A 12 5.78 3.57 -8.13
N ALA A 13 4.86 3.98 -7.24
CA ALA A 13 3.99 5.13 -7.42
C ALA A 13 4.42 6.36 -6.59
N PHE A 14 5.42 6.24 -5.71
CA PHE A 14 5.84 7.32 -4.80
C PHE A 14 6.36 8.54 -5.59
N PRO A 15 6.02 9.79 -5.19
CA PRO A 15 5.28 10.20 -3.99
C PRO A 15 3.75 10.21 -4.14
N ALA A 16 3.22 9.74 -5.26
CA ALA A 16 1.78 9.59 -5.42
C ALA A 16 1.27 8.35 -4.64
N GLY A 17 -0.05 8.30 -4.44
CA GLY A 17 -0.72 7.13 -3.86
C GLY A 17 -1.53 6.38 -4.90
N LEU A 18 -1.89 5.13 -4.63
CA LEU A 18 -2.79 4.32 -5.45
C LEU A 18 -4.09 4.02 -4.67
N SER A 19 -5.19 3.77 -5.37
CA SER A 19 -6.37 3.22 -4.69
C SER A 19 -6.09 1.77 -4.27
N PRO A 20 -6.69 1.27 -3.18
CA PRO A 20 -6.55 -0.15 -2.79
C PRO A 20 -6.95 -1.13 -3.90
N SER A 21 -7.89 -0.77 -4.77
CA SER A 21 -8.25 -1.57 -5.94
C SER A 21 -7.11 -1.73 -6.94
N VAL A 22 -6.38 -0.65 -7.24
CA VAL A 22 -5.25 -0.69 -8.18
C VAL A 22 -4.08 -1.48 -7.59
N VAL A 23 -3.81 -1.32 -6.29
CA VAL A 23 -2.80 -2.14 -5.59
C VAL A 23 -3.19 -3.61 -5.65
N LEU A 24 -4.46 -3.95 -5.44
CA LEU A 24 -4.93 -5.33 -5.55
C LEU A 24 -4.75 -5.90 -6.96
N GLU A 25 -5.08 -5.13 -7.99
CA GLU A 25 -4.89 -5.54 -9.39
C GLU A 25 -3.42 -5.85 -9.68
N GLY A 26 -2.50 -4.97 -9.26
CA GLY A 26 -1.08 -5.19 -9.44
C GLY A 26 -0.55 -6.41 -8.67
N LEU A 27 -1.05 -6.65 -7.45
CA LEU A 27 -0.70 -7.84 -6.66
C LEU A 27 -1.17 -9.11 -7.36
N ARG A 28 -2.39 -9.13 -7.90
CA ARG A 28 -2.93 -10.27 -8.66
C ARG A 28 -2.14 -10.54 -9.93
N LEU A 29 -1.74 -9.50 -10.66
CA LEU A 29 -0.85 -9.63 -11.83
C LEU A 29 0.51 -10.23 -11.45
N SER A 30 0.95 -10.02 -10.21
CA SER A 30 2.19 -10.57 -9.66
C SER A 30 2.01 -11.98 -9.06
N GLY A 31 0.83 -12.59 -9.21
CA GLY A 31 0.53 -13.95 -8.75
C GLY A 31 0.01 -14.06 -7.31
N PHE A 32 -0.34 -12.96 -6.65
CA PHE A 32 -0.93 -13.01 -5.31
C PHE A 32 -2.44 -13.27 -5.39
N GLU A 33 -2.88 -14.37 -4.80
CA GLU A 33 -4.30 -14.68 -4.58
C GLU A 33 -4.76 -14.02 -3.28
N CYS A 34 -5.26 -12.78 -3.37
CA CYS A 34 -5.88 -12.09 -2.25
C CYS A 34 -7.11 -11.29 -2.69
N ASP A 35 -7.89 -10.85 -1.70
CA ASP A 35 -9.03 -9.95 -1.89
C ASP A 35 -8.80 -8.55 -1.29
N LEU A 36 -9.76 -7.65 -1.53
CA LEU A 36 -9.72 -6.28 -1.02
C LEU A 36 -9.74 -6.21 0.51
N ARG A 37 -10.37 -7.18 1.18
CA ARG A 37 -10.49 -7.20 2.64
C ARG A 37 -9.15 -7.57 3.27
N GLU A 38 -8.49 -8.58 2.72
CA GLU A 38 -7.15 -8.99 3.11
C GLU A 38 -6.15 -7.87 2.86
N LEU A 39 -6.12 -7.31 1.66
CA LEU A 39 -5.27 -6.16 1.36
C LEU A 39 -5.55 -4.97 2.29
N GLY A 40 -6.82 -4.68 2.57
CA GLY A 40 -7.22 -3.62 3.49
C GLY A 40 -6.65 -3.82 4.89
N ARG A 41 -6.64 -5.06 5.41
CA ARG A 41 -6.01 -5.37 6.72
C ARG A 41 -4.51 -5.16 6.69
N GLU A 42 -3.84 -5.56 5.60
CA GLU A 42 -2.39 -5.38 5.49
C GLU A 42 -1.99 -3.91 5.34
N LEU A 43 -2.75 -3.12 4.56
CA LEU A 43 -2.54 -1.68 4.45
C LEU A 43 -2.78 -0.96 5.78
N GLU A 44 -3.79 -1.36 6.54
CA GLU A 44 -4.04 -0.82 7.88
C GLU A 44 -2.90 -1.16 8.85
N TYR A 45 -2.37 -2.39 8.79
CA TYR A 45 -1.18 -2.77 9.57
C TYR A 45 0.03 -1.90 9.21
N LEU A 46 0.31 -1.72 7.91
CA LEU A 46 1.42 -0.89 7.44
C LEU A 46 1.24 0.57 7.82
N ARG A 47 0.00 1.06 7.83
CA ARG A 47 -0.35 2.41 8.31
C ARG A 47 -0.05 2.59 9.79
N GLN A 48 -0.43 1.62 10.63
CA GLN A 48 -0.13 1.66 12.07
C GLN A 48 1.38 1.58 12.34
N LYS A 49 2.15 0.99 11.42
CA LYS A 49 3.61 0.98 11.45
C LYS A 49 4.28 2.24 10.91
N GLY A 50 3.53 3.22 10.41
CA GLY A 50 4.08 4.45 9.85
C GLY A 50 4.63 4.31 8.42
N LEU A 51 4.56 3.13 7.81
CA LEU A 51 5.17 2.83 6.50
C LEU A 51 4.29 3.26 5.31
N VAL A 52 2.99 3.40 5.54
CA VAL A 52 1.99 3.79 4.53
C VAL A 52 1.04 4.80 5.14
N GLU A 53 0.57 5.75 4.33
CA GLU A 53 -0.55 6.61 4.68
C GLU A 53 -1.80 6.24 3.90
N LEU A 54 -2.97 6.32 4.56
CA LEU A 54 -4.28 6.19 3.93
C LEU A 54 -4.96 7.56 3.93
N ARG A 55 -5.11 8.17 2.75
CA ARG A 55 -5.68 9.50 2.57
C ARG A 55 -7.05 9.40 1.90
N PRO A 56 -8.16 9.66 2.62
CA PRO A 56 -9.47 9.82 1.98
C PRO A 56 -9.48 11.11 1.14
N SER A 57 -10.21 11.09 0.03
CA SER A 57 -10.39 12.26 -0.81
C SER A 57 -11.25 13.31 -0.11
N ARG A 58 -10.87 14.58 -0.26
CA ARG A 58 -11.63 15.73 0.26
C ARG A 58 -12.99 15.89 -0.43
N ILE A 59 -13.10 15.43 -1.67
CA ILE A 59 -14.31 15.57 -2.51
C ILE A 59 -15.22 14.35 -2.35
N SER A 60 -14.64 13.17 -2.12
CA SER A 60 -15.38 11.92 -1.97
C SER A 60 -14.72 11.06 -0.87
N PRO A 61 -15.22 11.10 0.38
CA PRO A 61 -14.60 10.39 1.50
C PRO A 61 -14.48 8.87 1.30
N SER A 62 -15.35 8.27 0.48
CA SER A 62 -15.29 6.85 0.11
C SER A 62 -14.11 6.50 -0.81
N SER A 63 -13.51 7.49 -1.48
CA SER A 63 -12.33 7.32 -2.30
C SER A 63 -11.07 7.48 -1.44
N VAL A 64 -10.44 6.36 -1.08
CA VAL A 64 -9.19 6.33 -0.31
C VAL A 64 -8.00 6.03 -1.23
N ARG A 65 -6.87 6.71 -1.01
CA ARG A 65 -5.57 6.38 -1.62
C ARG A 65 -4.59 5.93 -0.54
N ALA A 66 -3.84 4.89 -0.82
CA ALA A 66 -2.67 4.47 -0.05
C ALA A 66 -1.41 5.04 -0.71
N SER A 67 -0.50 5.61 0.07
CA SER A 67 0.80 6.11 -0.41
C SER A 67 1.92 5.67 0.53
N LEU A 68 3.09 5.38 -0.03
CA LEU A 68 4.28 5.11 0.78
C LEU A 68 4.70 6.37 1.55
N THR A 69 5.20 6.21 2.78
CA THR A 69 5.85 7.29 3.54
C THR A 69 7.36 7.25 3.33
N CYS A 70 8.08 8.29 3.76
CA CYS A 70 9.55 8.23 3.76
C CYS A 70 10.08 7.08 4.62
N GLU A 71 9.48 6.85 5.79
CA GLU A 71 9.83 5.71 6.66
C GLU A 71 9.57 4.36 5.95
N GLY A 72 8.50 4.27 5.16
CA GLY A 72 8.22 3.11 4.32
C GLY A 72 9.27 2.88 3.22
N ALA A 73 9.79 3.94 2.62
CA ALA A 73 10.86 3.87 1.63
C ALA A 73 12.18 3.44 2.27
N ASP A 74 12.57 4.07 3.37
CA ASP A 74 13.78 3.73 4.13
C ASP A 74 13.73 2.26 4.60
N TYR A 75 12.56 1.78 5.02
CA TYR A 75 12.33 0.38 5.39
C TYR A 75 12.51 -0.59 4.22
N LEU A 76 12.12 -0.21 2.99
CA LEU A 76 12.37 -1.04 1.81
C LEU A 76 13.86 -1.10 1.45
N GLU A 77 14.57 0.02 1.61
CA GLU A 77 16.01 0.12 1.34
C GLU A 77 16.86 -0.60 2.38
N SER A 78 16.44 -0.63 3.65
CA SER A 78 17.20 -1.26 4.74
C SER A 78 17.37 -2.78 4.61
N GLY A 79 16.49 -3.42 3.84
CA GLY A 79 16.50 -4.87 3.67
C GLY A 79 15.96 -5.65 4.88
N GLU A 80 15.43 -4.97 5.90
CA GLU A 80 14.85 -5.58 7.10
C GLU A 80 13.49 -6.23 6.78
N PHE A 81 13.51 -7.42 6.18
CA PHE A 81 12.30 -8.16 5.76
C PHE A 81 12.01 -9.40 6.60
#